data_AF-A0A6I1H6D0-F1
#
_entry.id   AF-A0A6I1H6D0-F1
#
_cell.length_a   1.000
_cell.length_b   1.000
_cell.length_c   1.000
_cell.angle_alpha   90.00
_cell.angle_beta   90.00
_cell.angle_gamma   90.00
#
_symmetry.space_group_name_H-M   'P 1'
#
loop_
_entity.id
_entity.type
_entity.pdbx_description
1 polymer ?
#
loop_
_entity_poly.entity_id
_entity_poly.type
_entity_poly.pdbx_seq_one_letter_code
_entity_poly.pdbx_strand_id
1 'polypeptide(L)'
;MSTISSRTVLPSATLPFSIYLLSLCSFAFGLCEFIAAGLLTPMARDLHASVAAAGGAIAAYALGAAIGAPVLTALLARRPVRQVLVATMLVLAAR
;
A
#
# COMPACT_ATOMS: atom_id res chain seq x y z
N MET A 1 -16.01 -56.16 3.78
CA MET A 1 -16.79 -54.90 3.68
C MET A 1 -16.25 -53.94 4.73
N SER A 2 -15.12 -53.29 4.44
CA SER A 2 -14.49 -52.29 5.31
C SER A 2 -13.28 -51.68 4.57
N THR A 3 -13.00 -50.42 4.90
CA THR A 3 -11.79 -49.62 4.61
C THR A 3 -11.79 -48.62 3.43
N ILE A 4 -12.63 -47.59 3.52
CA ILE A 4 -12.25 -46.25 3.02
C ILE A 4 -11.96 -45.38 4.25
N SER A 5 -10.71 -45.42 4.72
CA SER A 5 -10.19 -44.46 5.69
C SER A 5 -9.43 -43.39 4.91
N SER A 6 -10.17 -42.42 4.39
CA SER A 6 -9.59 -41.22 3.78
C SER A 6 -9.01 -40.35 4.90
N ARG A 7 -7.70 -40.48 5.14
CA ARG A 7 -6.96 -39.54 5.98
C ARG A 7 -6.91 -38.20 5.24
N THR A 8 -7.77 -37.27 5.62
CA THR A 8 -7.59 -35.85 5.30
C THR A 8 -6.32 -35.41 6.02
N VAL A 9 -5.20 -35.39 5.30
CA VAL A 9 -3.96 -34.80 5.80
C VAL A 9 -4.25 -33.30 5.93
N LEU A 10 -4.59 -32.84 7.14
CA LEU A 10 -4.63 -31.40 7.43
C LEU A 10 -3.21 -30.87 7.20
N PRO A 11 -3.01 -29.93 6.27
CA PRO A 11 -1.71 -29.32 6.07
C PRO A 11 -1.20 -28.80 7.42
N SER A 12 -0.04 -29.28 7.85
CA SER A 12 0.69 -28.66 8.96
C SER A 12 1.15 -27.29 8.46
N ALA A 13 0.30 -26.29 8.67
CA ALA A 13 0.47 -24.96 8.12
C ALA A 13 1.57 -24.22 8.90
N THR A 14 2.83 -24.52 8.60
CA THR A 14 3.91 -23.59 8.90
C THR A 14 3.71 -22.37 8.02
N LEU A 15 3.44 -21.21 8.63
CA LEU A 15 3.26 -19.97 7.88
C LEU A 15 4.54 -19.66 7.09
N PRO A 16 4.48 -19.49 5.76
CA PRO A 16 5.65 -19.14 4.97
C PRO A 16 6.27 -17.83 5.48
N PHE A 17 7.60 -17.76 5.47
CA PHE A 17 8.35 -16.60 5.98
C PHE A 17 7.89 -15.27 5.36
N SER A 18 7.45 -15.30 4.10
CA SER A 18 6.87 -14.17 3.38
C SER A 18 5.69 -13.51 4.09
N ILE A 19 4.88 -14.26 4.86
CA ILE A 19 3.74 -13.69 5.62
C ILE A 19 4.23 -12.81 6.77
N TYR A 20 5.35 -13.16 7.42
CA TYR A 20 5.94 -12.28 8.44
C TYR A 20 6.43 -10.97 7.82
N LEU A 21 7.06 -11.03 6.64
CA LEU A 21 7.46 -9.83 5.90
C LEU A 21 6.25 -8.99 5.47
N LEU A 22 5.21 -9.62 4.93
CA LEU A 22 3.97 -8.96 4.51
C LEU A 22 3.25 -8.32 5.70
N SER A 23 3.17 -9.02 6.83
CA SER A 23 2.61 -8.50 8.08
C SER A 23 3.41 -7.31 8.60
N LEU A 24 4.73 -7.42 8.66
CA LEU A 24 5.61 -6.33 9.08
C LEU A 24 5.49 -5.11 8.14
N CYS A 25 5.43 -5.34 6.82
CA CYS A 25 5.26 -4.28 5.83
C CYS A 25 3.90 -3.58 5.95
N SER A 26 2.82 -4.35 6.10
CA SER A 26 1.47 -3.82 6.34
C SER A 26 1.36 -3.07 7.68
N PHE A 27 2.00 -3.59 8.73
CA PHE A 27 2.07 -2.94 10.04
C PHE A 27 2.86 -1.63 9.98
N ALA A 28 4.04 -1.63 9.36
CA ALA A 28 4.85 -0.43 9.19
C ALA A 28 4.11 0.64 8.37
N PHE A 29 3.43 0.23 7.29
CA PHE A 29 2.60 1.12 6.49
C PHE A 29 1.46 1.74 7.32
N GLY A 30 0.74 0.94 8.10
CA GLY A 30 -0.29 1.44 9.01
C GLY A 30 0.25 2.40 10.06
N LEU A 31 1.42 2.10 10.65
CA LEU A 31 2.06 2.98 11.64
C LEU A 31 2.36 4.38 11.06
N CYS A 32 2.83 4.48 9.82
CA CYS A 32 3.06 5.76 9.16
C CYS A 32 1.79 6.63 9.08
N GLU A 33 0.64 6.02 8.76
CA GLU A 33 -0.65 6.72 8.69
C GLU A 33 -1.09 7.24 10.06
N PHE A 34 -0.89 6.45 11.13
CA PHE A 34 -1.19 6.87 12.50
C PHE A 34 -0.26 7.99 12.99
N ILE A 35 1.03 7.92 12.64
CA ILE A 35 2.00 8.98 12.96
C ILE A 35 1.60 10.28 12.25
N ALA A 36 1.24 10.22 10.96
CA ALA A 36 0.79 11.39 10.22
C ALA A 36 -0.46 12.03 10.84
N ALA A 37 -1.44 11.22 11.27
CA ALA A 37 -2.61 11.71 11.99
C ALA A 37 -2.25 12.36 13.35
N GLY A 38 -1.30 11.77 14.08
CA GLY A 38 -0.80 12.33 15.35
C GLY A 38 -0.04 13.66 15.18
N LEU A 39 0.65 13.82 14.05
CA LEU A 39 1.39 15.02 13.70
C LEU A 39 0.58 16.05 12.89
N LEU A 40 -0.70 15.79 12.60
CA LEU A 40 -1.52 16.66 11.77
C LEU A 40 -1.62 18.09 12.34
N THR A 41 -1.88 18.21 13.64
CA THR A 41 -2.01 19.51 14.30
C THR A 41 -0.70 20.30 14.30
N PRO A 42 0.46 19.75 14.71
CA PRO A 42 1.73 20.47 14.61
C PRO A 42 2.10 20.80 13.16
N MET A 43 1.91 19.89 12.20
CA MET A 43 2.14 20.17 10.77
C MET A 43 1.26 21.32 10.25
N ALA A 44 -0.01 21.36 10.65
CA ALA A 44 -0.90 22.46 10.27
C ALA A 44 -0.44 23.81 10.85
N ARG A 45 0.07 23.82 12.09
CA ARG A 45 0.64 25.02 12.72
C ARG A 45 1.89 25.50 11.98
N ASP A 46 2.81 24.59 11.66
CA ASP A 46 4.06 24.91 10.97
C ASP A 46 3.81 25.42 9.54
N LEU A 47 2.77 24.92 8.88
CA LEU A 47 2.36 25.36 7.55
C LEU A 47 1.48 26.63 7.57
N HIS A 48 1.21 27.20 8.75
CA HIS A 48 0.24 28.30 8.94
C HIS A 48 -1.15 28.02 8.32
N ALA A 49 -1.56 26.74 8.30
CA ALA A 49 -2.81 26.28 7.72
C ALA A 49 -3.81 25.85 8.81
N SER A 50 -5.11 25.84 8.49
CA SER A 50 -6.10 25.26 9.40
C SER A 50 -5.98 23.75 9.42
N VAL A 51 -6.29 23.12 10.57
CA VAL A 51 -6.30 21.65 10.70
C VAL A 51 -7.25 21.01 9.69
N ALA A 52 -8.38 21.68 9.40
CA ALA A 52 -9.33 21.23 8.39
C ALA A 52 -8.74 21.26 6.97
N ALA A 53 -7.97 22.29 6.62
CA ALA A 53 -7.30 22.37 5.32
C ALA A 53 -6.20 21.31 5.18
N ALA A 54 -5.39 21.11 6.23
CA ALA A 54 -4.34 20.08 6.24
C ALA A 54 -4.95 18.66 6.13
N GLY A 55 -6.00 18.37 6.91
CA GLY A 55 -6.72 17.10 6.81
C GLY A 55 -7.41 16.91 5.46
N GLY A 56 -7.98 17.97 4.89
CA GLY A 56 -8.58 17.96 3.55
C GLY A 56 -7.56 17.66 2.45
N ALA A 57 -6.34 18.21 2.56
CA ALA A 57 -5.25 17.91 1.63
C ALA A 57 -4.83 16.43 1.69
N ILE A 58 -4.73 15.86 2.89
CA ILE A 58 -4.45 14.42 3.07
C ILE A 58 -5.56 13.57 2.47
N ALA A 59 -6.82 13.91 2.71
CA ALA A 59 -7.97 13.20 2.13
C ALA A 59 -7.98 13.27 0.60
N ALA A 60 -7.67 14.43 0.02
CA ALA A 60 -7.56 14.60 -1.42
C ALA A 60 -6.43 13.74 -2.02
N TYR A 61 -5.27 13.68 -1.34
CA TYR A 61 -4.18 12.78 -1.73
C TYR A 61 -4.60 11.30 -1.64
N ALA A 62 -5.26 10.89 -0.55
CA ALA A 62 -5.72 9.51 -0.37
C ALA A 62 -6.73 9.10 -1.46
N LEU A 63 -7.68 9.96 -1.81
CA LEU A 63 -8.59 9.74 -2.94
C LEU A 63 -7.83 9.65 -4.26
N GLY A 64 -6.87 10.55 -4.49
CA GLY A 64 -6.01 10.53 -5.67
C GLY A 64 -5.22 9.23 -5.78
N ALA A 65 -4.67 8.70 -4.69
CA ALA A 65 -3.96 7.43 -4.66
C ALA A 65 -4.90 6.23 -4.87
N ALA A 66 -6.07 6.24 -4.21
CA ALA A 66 -7.06 5.17 -4.31
C ALA A 66 -7.60 5.00 -5.74
N ILE A 67 -7.75 6.10 -6.49
CA ILE A 67 -8.18 6.06 -7.89
C ILE A 67 -6.98 5.89 -8.83
N GLY A 68 -5.88 6.59 -8.55
CA GLY A 68 -4.70 6.63 -9.40
C GLY A 68 -4.01 5.28 -9.52
N ALA A 69 -3.89 4.52 -8.42
CA ALA A 69 -3.26 3.21 -8.42
C ALA A 69 -3.95 2.20 -9.37
N PRO A 70 -5.27 1.93 -9.29
CA PRO A 70 -5.94 1.02 -10.21
C PRO A 70 -5.97 1.55 -11.65
N VAL A 71 -6.17 2.85 -11.85
CA VAL A 71 -6.18 3.45 -13.20
C VAL A 71 -4.81 3.29 -13.88
N LEU A 72 -3.73 3.64 -13.17
CA LEU A 72 -2.38 3.51 -13.70
C LEU A 72 -2.00 2.05 -13.92
N THR A 73 -2.38 1.16 -12.99
CA THR A 73 -2.18 -0.29 -13.13
C THR A 73 -2.90 -0.82 -14.38
N ALA A 74 -4.16 -0.45 -14.59
CA ALA A 74 -4.94 -0.85 -15.77
C ALA A 74 -4.31 -0.34 -17.08
N LEU A 75 -3.84 0.91 -17.09
CA LEU A 75 -3.21 1.52 -18.26
C LEU A 75 -1.88 0.83 -18.61
N LEU A 76 -1.11 0.43 -17.60
CA LEU A 76 0.21 -0.19 -17.76
C LEU A 76 0.18 -1.72 -17.85
N ALA A 77 -0.95 -2.37 -17.54
CA ALA A 77 -1.07 -3.83 -17.43
C ALA A 77 -0.62 -4.60 -18.69
N ARG A 78 -0.75 -3.99 -19.88
CA ARG A 78 -0.38 -4.61 -21.16
C ARG A 78 0.98 -4.14 -21.71
N ARG A 79 1.68 -3.25 -21.01
CA ARG A 79 2.97 -2.71 -21.44
C ARG A 79 4.10 -3.58 -20.89
N PRO A 80 5.22 -3.73 -21.61
CA PRO A 80 6.37 -4.46 -21.09
C PRO A 80 6.96 -3.72 -19.88
N VAL A 81 7.20 -4.45 -18.79
CA VAL A 81 7.66 -3.92 -17.48
C VAL A 81 8.88 -3.01 -17.61
N ARG A 82 9.81 -3.34 -18.52
CA ARG A 82 11.01 -2.54 -18.79
C ARG A 82 10.68 -1.13 -19.30
N GLN A 83 9.68 -0.99 -20.18
CA GLN A 83 9.27 0.34 -20.68
C GLN A 83 8.63 1.17 -19.57
N VAL A 84 7.82 0.53 -18.72
CA VAL A 84 7.19 1.16 -17.57
C VAL A 84 8.24 1.70 -16.60
N LEU A 85 9.22 0.87 -16.23
CA LEU A 85 10.31 1.26 -15.32
C LEU A 85 11.14 2.43 -15.86
N VAL A 86 11.50 2.40 -17.15
CA VAL A 86 12.26 3.50 -17.76
C VAL A 86 11.42 4.78 -17.82
N ALA A 87 10.13 4.68 -18.16
CA ALA A 87 9.24 5.83 -18.21
C ALA A 87 9.07 6.47 -16.83
N THR A 88 8.83 5.68 -15.77
CA THR A 88 8.69 6.22 -14.41
C THR A 88 9.99 6.81 -13.89
N MET A 89 11.15 6.19 -14.16
CA MET A 89 12.46 6.76 -13.84
C MET A 89 12.70 8.10 -14.54
N LEU A 90 12.35 8.22 -15.82
CA LEU A 90 12.49 9.47 -16.57
C LEU A 90 11.58 10.57 -16.02
N VAL A 91 10.32 10.25 -15.69
CA VAL A 91 9.39 11.21 -15.09
C VAL A 91 9.90 11.72 -13.74
N LEU A 92 10.48 10.83 -12.92
CA LEU A 92 11.03 11.20 -11.62
C LEU A 92 12.32 12.02 -11.77
N ALA A 93 13.20 11.66 -12.70
CA ALA A 93 14.44 12.39 -12.97
C ALA A 93 14.22 13.78 -13.59
N ALA A 94 13.06 14.00 -14.20
CA ALA A 94 12.68 15.28 -14.80
C ALA A 94 12.14 16.30 -13.78
N ARG A 95 12.01 15.94 -12.50
CA ARG A 95 11.60 16.80 -11.39
C ARG A 95 12.64 16.86 -10.29
#